data_AF-D9WL54-F1
#
_entry.id   AF-D9WL54-F1
#
_cell.length_a   1.000
_cell.length_b   1.000
_cell.length_c   1.000
_cell.angle_alpha   90.00
_cell.angle_beta   90.00
_cell.angle_gamma   90.00
#
_symmetry.space_group_name_H-M   'P 1'
#
loop_
_entity.id
_entity.type
_entity.pdbx_description
1 polymer ?
#
loop_
_entity_poly.entity_id
_entity_poly.type
_entity_poly.pdbx_seq_one_letter_code
_entity_poly.pdbx_strand_id
1 'polypeptide(L)'
;MLTAVTAAAVAIPVLPAAAADVAPAQPKLRIACHTNWKTSTSANVWCDGHGPARYGASIQCKKGSAVRQLNYGPGPWLGDRRGISMYCPGGGYKRVKQWGWPA
;
A
#
# COMPACT_ATOMS: atom_id res chain seq x y z
N MET A 1 -12.09 -28.36 66.07
CA MET A 1 -12.44 -28.98 64.77
C MET A 1 -13.25 -27.97 63.97
N LEU A 2 -12.70 -27.44 62.88
CA LEU A 2 -13.47 -26.71 61.87
C LEU A 2 -12.78 -26.93 60.52
N THR A 3 -13.47 -27.65 59.64
CA THR A 3 -13.03 -28.05 58.31
C THR A 3 -13.59 -27.04 57.31
N ALA A 4 -12.75 -26.32 56.57
CA ALA A 4 -13.18 -25.44 55.49
C ALA A 4 -12.88 -26.11 54.15
N VAL A 5 -13.93 -26.57 53.47
CA VAL A 5 -13.88 -27.11 52.11
C VAL A 5 -13.86 -25.92 51.14
N THR A 6 -12.77 -25.76 50.39
CA THR A 6 -12.63 -24.71 49.37
C THR A 6 -13.07 -25.25 48.01
N ALA A 7 -14.10 -24.63 47.43
CA ALA A 7 -14.63 -24.97 46.12
C ALA A 7 -13.71 -24.46 45.00
N ALA A 8 -13.33 -25.33 44.06
CA ALA A 8 -12.53 -24.99 42.90
C ALA A 8 -13.41 -24.39 41.79
N ALA A 9 -13.15 -23.14 41.43
CA ALA A 9 -13.78 -22.47 40.28
C ALA A 9 -13.07 -22.89 38.98
N VAL A 10 -13.84 -23.45 38.04
CA VAL A 10 -13.36 -23.84 36.70
C VAL A 10 -13.32 -22.59 35.82
N ALA A 11 -12.13 -22.20 35.37
CA ALA A 11 -11.94 -21.09 34.44
C ALA A 11 -12.11 -21.58 32.99
N ILE A 12 -13.08 -21.03 32.27
CA ILE A 12 -13.27 -21.23 30.83
C ILE A 12 -12.34 -20.25 30.10
N PRO A 13 -11.44 -20.70 29.22
CA PRO A 13 -10.58 -19.79 28.46
C PRO A 13 -11.41 -19.06 27.40
N VAL A 14 -11.56 -17.75 27.59
CA VAL A 14 -12.12 -16.83 26.59
C VAL A 14 -11.06 -16.64 25.50
N LEU A 15 -11.30 -17.15 24.29
CA LEU A 15 -10.47 -16.82 23.14
C LEU A 15 -10.71 -15.35 22.73
N PRO A 16 -9.67 -14.58 22.41
CA PRO A 16 -9.84 -13.23 21.90
C PRO A 16 -10.39 -13.30 20.47
N ALA A 17 -11.49 -12.59 20.24
CA ALA A 17 -12.01 -12.35 18.90
C ALA A 17 -10.97 -11.56 18.10
N ALA A 18 -10.44 -12.16 17.03
CA ALA A 18 -9.61 -11.45 16.07
C ALA A 18 -10.44 -10.33 15.45
N ALA A 19 -10.13 -9.09 15.83
CA ALA A 19 -10.68 -7.92 15.18
C ALA A 19 -10.27 -7.97 13.70
N ALA A 20 -11.25 -8.08 12.82
CA ALA A 20 -11.02 -7.84 11.41
C ALA A 20 -10.72 -6.34 11.26
N ASP A 21 -9.44 -5.98 11.19
CA ASP A 21 -9.01 -4.63 10.86
C ASP A 21 -9.57 -4.26 9.49
N VAL A 22 -10.69 -3.53 9.50
CA VAL A 22 -11.21 -2.85 8.32
C VAL A 22 -10.16 -1.80 7.97
N ALA A 23 -9.30 -2.11 6.99
CA ALA A 23 -8.32 -1.17 6.49
C ALA A 23 -9.03 0.17 6.20
N PRO A 24 -8.58 1.29 6.78
CA PRO A 24 -9.27 2.56 6.62
C PRO A 24 -9.33 2.88 5.12
N ALA A 25 -10.54 3.10 4.62
CA ALA A 25 -10.77 3.57 3.25
C ALA A 25 -10.03 4.89 3.09
N GLN A 26 -8.86 4.85 2.44
CA GLN A 26 -8.03 6.03 2.29
C GLN A 26 -8.83 7.09 1.54
N PRO A 27 -8.90 8.34 2.05
CA PRO A 27 -9.55 9.42 1.34
C PRO A 27 -8.90 9.48 -0.04
N LYS A 28 -9.70 9.36 -1.10
CA LYS A 28 -9.24 9.57 -2.48
C LYS A 28 -8.90 11.04 -2.63
N LEU A 29 -7.77 11.45 -2.09
CA LEU A 29 -7.14 12.72 -2.43
C LEU A 29 -7.02 12.68 -3.95
N ARG A 30 -7.70 13.60 -4.64
CA ARG A 30 -7.63 13.73 -6.10
C ARG A 30 -6.24 14.25 -6.44
N ILE A 31 -5.26 13.37 -6.38
CA ILE A 31 -3.87 13.63 -6.68
C ILE A 31 -3.76 13.60 -8.20
N ALA A 32 -3.50 14.75 -8.81
CA ALA A 32 -3.14 14.81 -10.21
C ALA A 32 -1.71 14.27 -10.35
N CYS A 33 -1.53 13.26 -11.20
CA CYS A 33 -0.22 12.65 -11.42
C CYS A 33 0.18 12.75 -12.88
N HIS A 34 1.45 13.02 -13.08
CA HIS A 34 2.09 13.28 -14.37
C HIS A 34 3.12 12.19 -14.64
N THR A 35 3.33 11.92 -15.92
CA THR A 35 4.40 11.02 -16.38
C THR A 35 5.53 11.88 -16.91
N ASN A 36 6.72 11.82 -16.29
CA ASN A 36 7.90 12.49 -16.83
C ASN A 36 8.36 11.81 -18.12
N TRP A 37 8.47 10.49 -18.08
CA TRP A 37 8.87 9.69 -19.22
C TRP A 37 8.33 8.27 -19.11
N LYS A 38 8.21 7.61 -20.26
CA LYS A 38 7.85 6.20 -20.38
C LYS A 38 8.60 5.53 -21.51
N THR A 39 8.96 4.28 -21.30
CA THR A 39 9.58 3.38 -22.29
C THR A 39 8.73 2.11 -22.41
N SER A 40 9.14 1.12 -23.20
CA SER A 40 8.41 -0.15 -23.27
C SER A 40 8.38 -0.87 -21.91
N THR A 41 9.44 -0.78 -21.11
CA THR A 41 9.63 -1.57 -19.88
C THR A 41 9.61 -0.76 -18.59
N SER A 42 9.61 0.57 -18.68
CA SER A 42 9.83 1.45 -17.53
C SER A 42 8.98 2.71 -17.62
N ALA A 43 8.63 3.31 -16.48
CA ALA A 43 7.96 4.60 -16.42
C ALA A 43 8.40 5.39 -15.19
N ASN A 44 8.44 6.72 -15.30
CA ASN A 44 8.62 7.61 -14.16
C ASN A 44 7.40 8.52 -14.01
N VAL A 45 6.84 8.58 -12.81
CA VAL A 45 5.66 9.38 -12.50
C VAL A 45 5.84 10.22 -11.26
N TRP A 46 5.32 11.43 -11.28
CA TRP A 46 5.22 12.32 -10.14
C TRP A 46 3.80 12.80 -9.94
N CYS A 47 3.51 13.36 -8.79
CA CYS A 47 2.16 13.76 -8.40
C CYS A 47 2.16 15.14 -7.79
N ASP A 48 1.17 15.96 -8.13
CA ASP A 48 0.96 17.31 -7.58
C ASP A 48 0.58 17.26 -6.10
N GLY A 49 0.94 18.32 -5.37
CA GLY A 49 0.50 18.58 -4.01
C GLY A 49 1.42 19.57 -3.30
N HIS A 50 1.10 19.83 -2.03
CA HIS A 50 1.88 20.71 -1.16
C HIS A 50 2.17 20.01 0.16
N GLY A 51 3.41 20.07 0.63
CA GLY A 51 3.81 19.59 1.95
C GLY A 51 4.46 18.19 1.97
N PRO A 52 4.70 17.63 3.17
CA PRO A 52 5.50 16.40 3.36
C PRO A 52 4.77 15.10 2.99
N ALA A 53 3.52 15.19 2.50
CA ALA A 53 2.72 14.03 2.11
C ALA A 53 3.45 13.23 1.02
N ARG A 54 3.56 11.91 1.18
CA ARG A 54 4.28 11.04 0.25
C ARG A 54 3.30 10.29 -0.65
N TYR A 55 3.77 9.82 -1.79
CA TYR A 55 2.96 9.03 -2.71
C TYR A 55 3.70 7.79 -3.18
N GLY A 56 2.91 6.80 -3.59
CA GLY A 56 3.35 5.53 -4.14
C GLY A 56 2.84 5.39 -5.56
N ALA A 57 3.50 4.54 -6.32
CA ALA A 57 3.12 4.21 -7.68
C ALA A 57 3.22 2.71 -7.89
N SER A 58 2.41 2.18 -8.81
CA SER A 58 2.47 0.80 -9.22
C SER A 58 2.50 0.71 -10.73
N ILE A 59 3.23 -0.26 -11.23
CA ILE A 59 3.32 -0.59 -12.65
C ILE A 59 2.80 -2.00 -12.86
N GLN A 60 1.94 -2.16 -13.86
CA GLN A 60 1.40 -3.45 -14.26
C GLN A 60 2.25 -3.99 -15.41
N CYS A 61 3.13 -4.94 -15.09
CA CYS A 61 4.04 -5.59 -16.02
C CYS A 61 3.36 -6.76 -16.73
N LYS A 62 3.62 -6.89 -18.03
CA LYS A 62 3.15 -8.01 -18.86
C LYS A 62 4.35 -8.81 -19.37
N LYS A 63 4.33 -10.12 -19.11
CA LYS A 63 5.28 -11.08 -19.70
C LYS A 63 4.48 -12.23 -20.29
N GLY A 64 4.31 -12.25 -21.62
CA GLY A 64 3.38 -13.16 -22.29
C GLY A 64 1.95 -12.93 -21.80
N SER A 65 1.31 -13.99 -21.31
CA SER A 65 -0.05 -13.96 -20.73
C SER A 65 -0.08 -13.51 -19.26
N ALA A 66 1.07 -13.54 -18.56
CA ALA A 66 1.14 -13.21 -17.15
C ALA A 66 1.14 -11.70 -16.93
N VAL A 67 0.33 -11.24 -15.98
CA VAL A 67 0.23 -9.85 -15.57
C VAL A 67 0.60 -9.74 -14.09
N ARG A 68 1.64 -8.95 -13.79
CA ARG A 68 2.11 -8.72 -12.41
C ARG A 68 2.08 -7.24 -12.09
N GLN A 69 1.48 -6.87 -10.96
CA GLN A 69 1.57 -5.52 -10.43
C GLN A 69 2.79 -5.42 -9.51
N LEU A 70 3.64 -4.41 -9.74
CA LEU A 70 4.75 -4.06 -8.87
C LEU A 70 4.46 -2.71 -8.24
N ASN A 71 4.58 -2.62 -6.92
CA ASN A 71 4.34 -1.40 -6.16
C ASN A 71 5.68 -0.78 -5.74
N TYR A 72 5.76 0.54 -5.80
CA TYR A 72 6.94 1.34 -5.52
C TYR A 72 6.53 2.47 -4.56
N GLY A 73 7.19 2.55 -3.41
CA GLY A 73 6.96 3.60 -2.43
C GLY A 73 7.44 3.22 -1.02
N PRO A 74 7.37 4.16 -0.05
CA PRO A 74 6.94 5.55 -0.25
C PRO A 74 7.96 6.36 -1.04
N GLY A 75 7.52 7.00 -2.11
CA GLY A 75 8.36 7.81 -2.99
C GLY A 75 8.56 9.23 -2.46
N PRO A 76 9.09 10.14 -3.27
CA PRO A 76 9.16 11.57 -2.96
C PRO A 76 7.83 12.18 -2.47
N TRP A 77 7.91 13.37 -1.87
CA TRP A 77 6.72 14.09 -1.43
C TRP A 77 5.89 14.59 -2.63
N LEU A 78 4.60 14.85 -2.42
CA LEU A 78 3.68 15.36 -3.43
C LEU A 78 4.11 16.75 -3.91
N GLY A 79 4.54 16.87 -5.16
CA GLY A 79 5.11 18.07 -5.77
C GLY A 79 6.59 17.91 -6.12
N ASP A 80 7.28 16.87 -5.64
CA ASP A 80 8.62 16.54 -6.12
C ASP A 80 8.56 15.96 -7.54
N ARG A 81 8.99 16.78 -8.50
CA ARG A 81 9.03 16.45 -9.92
C ARG A 81 10.06 15.38 -10.29
N ARG A 82 10.91 14.93 -9.36
CA ARG A 82 11.84 13.79 -9.59
C ARG A 82 11.10 12.47 -9.83
N GLY A 83 9.92 12.32 -9.24
CA GLY A 83 9.07 11.18 -9.50
C GLY A 83 9.52 9.86 -8.84
N ILE A 84 8.74 8.80 -9.07
CA ILE A 84 9.08 7.41 -8.78
C ILE A 84 9.33 6.72 -10.11
N SER A 85 10.53 6.18 -10.28
CA SER A 85 10.88 5.33 -11.42
C SER A 85 10.48 3.88 -11.13
N MET A 86 9.81 3.26 -12.10
CA MET A 86 9.32 1.89 -12.01
C MET A 86 9.79 1.10 -13.22
N TYR A 87 10.09 -0.18 -13.00
CA TYR A 87 10.61 -1.09 -14.02
C TYR A 87 9.85 -2.41 -14.04
N CYS A 88 9.71 -2.98 -15.23
CA CYS A 88 9.15 -4.31 -15.48
C CYS A 88 10.24 -5.31 -15.89
N PRO A 89 10.76 -6.11 -14.94
CA PRO A 89 11.71 -7.17 -15.26
C PRO A 89 11.00 -8.26 -16.07
N GLY A 90 11.32 -8.34 -17.35
CA GLY A 90 10.85 -9.41 -18.24
C GLY A 90 9.76 -9.05 -19.23
N GLY A 91 9.45 -7.77 -19.46
CA GLY A 91 8.57 -7.38 -20.56
C GLY A 91 7.98 -5.99 -20.47
N GLY A 92 7.08 -5.69 -21.42
CA GLY A 92 6.44 -4.39 -21.50
C GLY A 92 5.46 -4.10 -20.37
N TYR A 93 5.17 -2.84 -20.10
CA TYR A 93 4.16 -2.46 -19.11
C TYR A 93 2.82 -2.07 -19.74
N LYS A 94 1.71 -2.33 -19.04
CA LYS A 94 0.32 -2.09 -19.50
C LYS A 94 -0.28 -0.82 -18.90
N ARG A 95 -0.05 -0.58 -17.61
CA ARG A 95 -0.69 0.50 -16.85
C ARG A 95 0.19 0.94 -15.69
N VAL A 96 0.06 2.21 -15.31
CA VAL A 96 0.59 2.76 -14.07
C VAL A 96 -0.58 3.26 -13.21
N LYS A 97 -0.51 3.10 -11.89
CA LYS A 97 -1.48 3.62 -10.92
C LYS A 97 -0.76 4.23 -9.73
N GLN A 98 -1.17 5.41 -9.28
CA GLN A 98 -0.60 6.10 -8.12
C GLN A 98 -1.58 6.18 -6.95
N TRP A 99 -1.06 6.37 -5.74
CA TRP A 99 -1.82 6.65 -4.51
C TRP A 99 -0.99 7.52 -3.56
N GLY A 100 -1.63 8.27 -2.68
CA GLY A 100 -0.97 9.10 -1.67
C GLY A 100 -1.17 8.57 -0.26
N TRP A 101 -0.27 8.91 0.65
CA TRP A 101 -0.46 8.75 2.09
C TRP A 101 -0.70 10.11 2.74
N PRO A 102 -1.67 10.23 3.65
CA PRO A 102 -1.75 11.41 4.49
C PRO A 102 -0.46 11.56 5.31
N ALA A 103 0.01 12.79 5.45
CA ALA A 103 1.13 13.14 6.31
C ALA A 103 0.80 12.90 7.79
#